data_AF-A0A0E1RYT2-F1
#
_entry.id   AF-A0A0E1RYT2-F1
#
_cell.length_a   1.000
_cell.length_b   1.000
_cell.length_c   1.000
_cell.angle_alpha   90.00
_cell.angle_beta   90.00
_cell.angle_gamma   90.00
#
_symmetry.space_group_name_H-M   'P 1'
#
loop_
_entity.id
_entity.type
_entity.pdbx_description
1 polymer ?
#
loop_
_entity_poly.entity_id
_entity_poly.type
_entity_poly.pdbx_seq_one_letter_code
_entity_poly.pdbx_strand_id
1 'polypeptide(L)'
;MAGRLSPTANLLRKSRLFSLPQSLSHPATPTSSSTVVESDTATLPFPIRAAIATPPSSLARGDWGLKRPLPAKSTTESSSSPVVRVNHLDTFEHVTDFESAADHATTLKKWQELFLPLSTVLNTGIPSAAGGGRHLSVFEKSADNTHESKNVDDLNAKRFRFKGPWLAGQTETEFQNYLKSVRKQRPQFLQRLRQVLAERKASESRKALLDRGEPIGERQVSQELSDEEFETALRALRANPEALGPEIHKFLDLATPPNVPDQYLTRRRWTAGPSNISSTEYVTHGPPTTHPSAGLSYLRTKAHMDNHPVVGPQQQPKPVEARVLSAKRAQKLRTVIGVGGIVVDDLKSQGWRQNRSLGGPVGPDPDAPGGSKYWVKAERAAIRSDGRVELQVGRPSEAAKSLIGVSDAQQSSVSLPKNLFRSVPRLDT
;
A
#
# COMPACT_ATOMS: atom_id res chain seq x y z
N MET A 1 22.28 -20.05 30.70
CA MET A 1 23.00 -18.91 31.31
C MET A 1 23.34 -17.91 30.22
N ALA A 2 22.70 -16.73 30.19
CA ALA A 2 23.08 -15.68 29.26
C ALA A 2 24.45 -15.12 29.70
N GLY A 3 25.50 -15.35 28.91
CA GLY A 3 26.83 -14.82 29.19
C GLY A 3 26.77 -13.30 29.35
N ARG A 4 27.37 -12.78 30.42
CA ARG A 4 27.51 -11.33 30.61
C ARG A 4 28.32 -10.79 29.43
N LEU A 5 27.68 -10.02 28.55
CA LEU A 5 28.33 -9.36 27.43
C LEU A 5 29.44 -8.43 27.95
N SER A 6 30.55 -8.33 27.21
CA SER A 6 31.61 -7.38 27.56
C SER A 6 31.08 -5.93 27.52
N PRO A 7 31.64 -5.01 28.32
CA PRO A 7 31.22 -3.60 28.31
C PRO A 7 31.24 -2.99 26.90
N THR A 8 32.27 -3.28 26.10
CA THR A 8 32.41 -2.82 24.72
C THR A 8 31.31 -3.36 23.81
N ALA A 9 30.95 -4.64 23.93
CA ALA A 9 29.88 -5.23 23.13
C ALA A 9 28.51 -4.58 23.45
N ASN A 10 28.28 -4.21 24.71
CA ASN A 10 27.08 -3.48 25.11
C ASN A 10 27.01 -2.07 24.51
N LEU A 11 28.15 -1.36 24.42
CA LEU A 11 28.24 -0.07 23.75
C LEU A 11 27.98 -0.19 22.24
N LEU A 12 28.58 -1.18 21.57
CA LEU A 12 28.35 -1.41 20.14
C LEU A 12 26.89 -1.73 19.84
N ARG A 13 26.25 -2.58 20.65
CA ARG A 13 24.82 -2.91 20.52
C ARG A 13 23.90 -1.69 20.61
N LYS A 14 24.29 -0.67 21.38
CA LYS A 14 23.54 0.59 21.56
C LYS A 14 24.01 1.72 20.65
N SER A 15 25.02 1.47 19.80
CA SER A 15 25.57 2.48 18.90
C SER A 15 24.59 2.83 17.78
N ARG A 16 24.69 4.04 17.24
CA ARG A 16 23.83 4.50 16.13
C ARG A 16 24.04 3.68 14.85
N LEU A 17 25.26 3.24 14.58
CA LEU A 17 25.55 2.41 13.41
C LEU A 17 24.84 1.06 13.49
N PHE A 18 24.79 0.43 14.67
CA PHE A 18 24.07 -0.83 14.89
C PHE A 18 22.55 -0.67 14.95
N SER A 19 22.05 0.57 15.07
CA SER A 19 20.62 0.87 14.98
C SER A 19 20.12 1.03 13.54
N LEU A 20 21.02 1.03 12.54
CA LEU A 20 20.61 1.05 11.14
C LEU A 20 19.85 -0.24 10.81
N PRO A 21 18.65 -0.14 10.22
CA PRO A 21 17.89 -1.30 9.83
C PRO A 21 18.59 -2.05 8.69
N GLN A 22 18.39 -3.36 8.65
CA GLN A 22 18.77 -4.15 7.47
C GLN A 22 17.98 -3.67 6.25
N SER A 23 18.61 -3.72 5.08
CA SER A 23 17.95 -3.35 3.83
C SER A 23 16.73 -4.23 3.58
N LEU A 24 15.61 -3.62 3.20
CA LEU A 24 14.43 -4.33 2.78
C LEU A 24 14.65 -5.02 1.42
N SER A 25 13.87 -6.04 1.13
CA SER A 25 13.84 -6.64 -0.21
C SER A 25 13.35 -5.63 -1.24
N HIS A 26 13.91 -5.71 -2.45
CA HIS A 26 13.41 -4.94 -3.58
C HIS A 26 11.93 -5.26 -3.85
N PRO A 27 11.15 -4.28 -4.36
CA PRO A 27 9.76 -4.50 -4.74
C PRO A 27 9.67 -5.66 -5.75
N ALA A 28 8.73 -6.58 -5.52
CA ALA A 28 8.53 -7.70 -6.43
C ALA A 28 8.08 -7.18 -7.80
N THR A 29 8.79 -7.56 -8.85
CA THR A 29 8.36 -7.33 -10.23
C THR A 29 7.21 -8.27 -10.54
N PRO A 30 6.05 -7.78 -11.01
CA PRO A 30 4.94 -8.67 -11.35
C PRO A 30 5.36 -9.61 -12.48
N THR A 31 5.04 -10.90 -12.33
CA THR A 31 5.22 -11.89 -13.40
C THR A 31 4.40 -11.45 -14.61
N SER A 32 5.07 -10.96 -15.65
CA SER A 32 4.42 -10.50 -16.87
C SER A 32 5.00 -11.24 -18.07
N SER A 33 4.15 -11.52 -19.06
CA SER A 33 4.59 -12.08 -20.34
C SER A 33 5.31 -11.06 -21.22
N SER A 34 5.22 -9.76 -20.89
CA SER A 34 5.89 -8.68 -21.59
C SER A 34 7.29 -8.42 -21.05
N THR A 35 8.22 -8.06 -21.92
CA THR A 35 9.53 -7.56 -21.50
C THR A 35 9.38 -6.22 -20.80
N VAL A 36 9.64 -6.19 -19.50
CA VAL A 36 9.69 -4.96 -18.69
C VAL A 36 11.12 -4.44 -18.74
N VAL A 37 11.32 -3.28 -19.38
CA VAL A 37 12.61 -2.59 -19.40
C VAL A 37 12.59 -1.56 -18.29
N GLU A 38 13.21 -1.90 -17.16
CA GLU A 38 13.43 -0.98 -16.04
C GLU A 38 14.91 -0.58 -16.03
N SER A 39 15.19 0.71 -15.78
CA SER A 39 16.57 1.15 -15.59
C SER A 39 17.00 0.85 -14.16
N ASP A 40 18.22 0.35 -13.96
CA ASP A 40 18.78 0.06 -12.64
C ASP A 40 18.84 1.30 -11.72
N THR A 41 18.90 2.49 -12.32
CA THR A 41 18.92 3.78 -11.61
C THR A 41 17.53 4.39 -11.39
N ALA A 42 16.44 3.70 -11.76
CA ALA A 42 15.10 4.22 -11.54
C ALA A 42 14.76 4.27 -10.05
N THR A 43 14.06 5.33 -9.64
CA THR A 43 13.58 5.46 -8.27
C THR A 43 12.60 4.34 -7.95
N LEU A 44 12.81 3.66 -6.83
CA LEU A 44 11.93 2.59 -6.37
C LEU A 44 10.58 3.18 -5.89
N PRO A 45 9.53 2.35 -5.76
CA PRO A 45 8.24 2.80 -5.22
C PRO A 45 8.30 3.22 -3.74
N PHE A 46 9.19 2.61 -2.97
CA PHE A 46 9.40 2.89 -1.54
C PHE A 46 10.90 2.74 -1.18
N PRO A 47 11.37 3.42 -0.12
CA PRO A 47 12.77 3.33 0.29
C PRO A 47 13.09 1.96 0.89
N ILE A 48 14.19 1.36 0.46
CA ILE A 48 14.69 0.06 0.97
C ILE A 48 15.82 0.19 2.00
N ARG A 49 16.46 1.37 2.07
CA ARG A 49 17.59 1.68 2.95
C ARG A 49 17.31 2.95 3.75
N ALA A 50 17.91 3.04 4.93
CA ALA A 50 17.77 4.22 5.77
C ALA A 50 18.47 5.43 5.14
N ALA A 51 17.80 6.58 5.23
CA ALA A 51 18.35 7.87 4.85
C ALA A 51 19.17 8.44 6.03
N ILE A 52 20.43 8.77 5.79
CA ILE A 52 21.37 9.31 6.77
C ILE A 52 21.58 10.78 6.46
N ALA A 53 21.54 11.61 7.49
CA ALA A 53 21.82 13.04 7.42
C ALA A 53 22.80 13.44 8.53
N THR A 54 23.56 14.50 8.28
CA THR A 54 24.59 15.01 9.20
C THR A 54 24.40 16.50 9.43
N PRO A 55 24.86 17.03 10.58
CA PRO A 55 24.85 18.46 10.81
C PRO A 55 25.79 19.18 9.82
N PRO A 56 25.53 20.47 9.51
CA PRO A 56 26.35 21.23 8.56
C PRO A 56 27.85 21.26 8.91
N SER A 57 28.19 21.28 10.20
CA SER A 57 29.58 21.33 10.68
C SER A 57 30.38 20.06 10.38
N SER A 58 29.75 18.88 10.44
CA SER A 58 30.37 17.59 10.08
C SER A 58 30.34 17.39 8.56
N LEU A 59 29.26 17.81 7.91
CA LEU A 59 29.10 17.77 6.46
C LEU A 59 30.23 18.53 5.74
N ALA A 60 30.61 19.71 6.24
CA ALA A 60 31.72 20.49 5.68
C ALA A 60 33.07 19.75 5.74
N ARG A 61 33.21 18.77 6.63
CA ARG A 61 34.41 17.91 6.77
C ARG A 61 34.25 16.57 6.05
N GLY A 62 33.10 16.33 5.41
CA GLY A 62 32.74 15.04 4.85
C GLY A 62 32.52 13.94 5.90
N ASP A 63 32.32 14.28 7.17
CA ASP A 63 32.09 13.30 8.23
C ASP A 63 30.61 12.90 8.33
N TRP A 64 30.34 11.62 8.09
CA TRP A 64 29.00 11.01 8.13
C TRP A 64 28.80 10.04 9.30
N GLY A 65 29.77 9.91 10.21
CA GLY A 65 29.76 8.86 11.23
C GLY A 65 29.85 7.44 10.64
N LEU A 66 30.43 7.34 9.43
CA LEU A 66 30.68 6.09 8.71
C LEU A 66 32.16 5.69 8.86
N LYS A 67 32.55 4.58 8.22
CA LYS A 67 33.94 4.11 8.24
C LYS A 67 34.94 5.14 7.70
N ARG A 68 34.53 5.92 6.70
CA ARG A 68 35.37 6.93 6.01
C ARG A 68 34.54 8.18 5.69
N PRO A 69 35.19 9.35 5.57
CA PRO A 69 34.51 10.55 5.10
C PRO A 69 34.08 10.41 3.65
N LEU A 70 32.93 10.99 3.29
CA LEU A 70 32.39 10.94 1.93
C LEU A 70 32.88 12.13 1.09
N PRO A 71 33.01 11.99 -0.24
CA PRO A 71 33.46 13.07 -1.12
C PRO A 71 32.51 14.28 -1.10
N ALA A 72 33.08 15.48 -0.96
CA ALA A 72 32.32 16.76 -0.95
C ALA A 72 31.59 17.01 -2.28
N LYS A 73 32.22 16.69 -3.42
CA LYS A 73 31.65 16.92 -4.76
C LYS A 73 30.25 16.34 -4.92
N SER A 74 30.04 15.08 -4.51
CA SER A 74 28.77 14.36 -4.64
C SER A 74 27.79 14.65 -3.50
N THR A 75 28.27 15.10 -2.34
CA THR A 75 27.43 15.26 -1.15
C THR A 75 27.04 16.71 -0.86
N THR A 76 27.97 17.66 -1.00
CA THR A 76 27.80 19.06 -0.60
C THR A 76 27.66 20.00 -1.79
N GLU A 77 28.46 19.80 -2.85
CA GLU A 77 28.49 20.71 -4.00
C GLU A 77 27.34 20.44 -4.98
N SER A 78 27.05 19.16 -5.24
CA SER A 78 26.05 18.77 -6.24
C SER A 78 24.63 18.66 -5.69
N SER A 79 24.44 18.64 -4.37
CA SER A 79 23.15 18.35 -3.74
C SER A 79 22.68 19.48 -2.84
N SER A 80 21.47 19.99 -3.09
CA SER A 80 20.80 20.96 -2.22
C SER A 80 20.25 20.32 -0.94
N SER A 81 20.03 19.00 -0.93
CA SER A 81 19.58 18.24 0.23
C SER A 81 20.57 17.10 0.51
N PRO A 82 21.55 17.31 1.40
CA PRO A 82 22.61 16.35 1.66
C PRO A 82 22.10 15.20 2.54
N VAL A 83 21.53 14.19 1.89
CA VAL A 83 21.02 12.98 2.52
C VAL A 83 21.48 11.79 1.70
N VAL A 84 22.10 10.80 2.35
CA VAL A 84 22.70 9.64 1.68
C VAL A 84 22.09 8.33 2.18
N ARG A 85 22.08 7.32 1.31
CA ARG A 85 21.85 5.92 1.69
C ARG A 85 23.16 5.15 1.47
N VAL A 86 23.50 4.28 2.40
CA VAL A 86 24.72 3.47 2.33
C VAL A 86 24.34 2.07 1.86
N ASN A 87 24.95 1.65 0.76
CA ASN A 87 24.80 0.31 0.22
C ASN A 87 25.75 -0.64 0.96
N HIS A 88 27.03 -0.27 1.04
CA HIS A 88 28.08 -1.03 1.73
C HIS A 88 28.99 -0.08 2.50
N LEU A 89 29.29 -0.42 3.76
CA LEU A 89 30.19 0.39 4.60
C LEU A 89 31.65 0.35 4.13
N ASP A 90 32.05 -0.75 3.50
CA ASP A 90 33.36 -0.92 2.88
C ASP A 90 33.23 -1.96 1.77
N THR A 91 33.61 -1.58 0.55
CA THR A 91 33.69 -2.50 -0.59
C THR A 91 35.08 -3.12 -0.71
N PHE A 92 35.24 -4.07 -1.63
CA PHE A 92 36.56 -4.61 -2.01
C PHE A 92 37.52 -3.51 -2.47
N GLU A 93 37.00 -2.43 -3.05
CA GLU A 93 37.77 -1.27 -3.52
C GLU A 93 38.20 -0.33 -2.38
N HIS A 94 37.90 -0.68 -1.12
CA HIS A 94 38.16 0.13 0.06
C HIS A 94 37.42 1.48 0.07
N VAL A 95 36.28 1.55 -0.60
CA VAL A 95 35.41 2.74 -0.68
C VAL A 95 34.08 2.43 0.00
N THR A 96 33.49 3.44 0.63
CA THR A 96 32.09 3.35 1.11
C THR A 96 31.18 3.49 -0.12
N ASP A 97 30.38 2.48 -0.42
CA ASP A 97 29.40 2.52 -1.50
C ASP A 97 28.12 3.19 -0.99
N PHE A 98 27.78 4.34 -1.57
CA PHE A 98 26.66 5.17 -1.15
C PHE A 98 25.99 5.84 -2.36
N GLU A 99 24.73 6.20 -2.16
CA GLU A 99 23.93 6.92 -3.14
C GLU A 99 23.17 8.06 -2.46
N SER A 100 22.63 8.99 -3.26
CA SER A 100 21.72 10.01 -2.75
C SER A 100 20.42 9.37 -2.29
N ALA A 101 19.91 9.78 -1.13
CA ALA A 101 18.58 9.43 -0.62
C ALA A 101 17.60 10.62 -0.69
N ALA A 102 17.98 11.68 -1.40
CA ALA A 102 17.18 12.87 -1.58
C ALA A 102 15.87 12.60 -2.33
N ASP A 103 15.88 11.62 -3.24
CA ASP A 103 14.71 11.15 -3.99
C ASP A 103 13.51 10.84 -3.07
N HIS A 104 13.67 9.91 -2.14
CA HIS A 104 12.62 9.50 -1.21
C HIS A 104 12.44 10.50 -0.08
N ALA A 105 13.52 11.09 0.44
CA ALA A 105 13.43 12.04 1.56
C ALA A 105 12.67 13.32 1.17
N THR A 106 12.91 13.85 -0.04
CA THR A 106 12.16 15.02 -0.52
C THR A 106 10.72 14.67 -0.90
N THR A 107 10.49 13.48 -1.44
CA THR A 107 9.13 12.99 -1.75
C THR A 107 8.29 12.85 -0.47
N LEU A 108 8.88 12.35 0.62
CA LEU A 108 8.20 12.28 1.92
C LEU A 108 7.84 13.68 2.45
N LYS A 109 8.75 14.66 2.36
CA LYS A 109 8.46 16.05 2.76
C LYS A 109 7.33 16.66 1.93
N LYS A 110 7.40 16.51 0.60
CA LYS A 110 6.34 16.96 -0.33
C LYS A 110 5.00 16.32 0.01
N TRP A 111 4.98 15.02 0.36
CA TRP A 111 3.77 14.34 0.78
C TRP A 111 3.18 14.90 2.08
N GLN A 112 4.03 15.15 3.07
CA GLN A 112 3.60 15.72 4.35
C GLN A 112 3.00 17.12 4.18
N GLU A 113 3.52 17.91 3.23
CA GLU A 113 2.95 19.22 2.86
C GLU A 113 1.56 19.13 2.21
N LEU A 114 1.14 17.98 1.68
CA LEU A 114 -0.22 17.78 1.13
C LEU A 114 -1.29 17.59 2.21
N PHE A 115 -0.88 17.37 3.46
CA PHE A 115 -1.75 17.07 4.61
C PHE A 115 -2.79 15.98 4.31
N LEU A 116 -2.37 14.92 3.62
CA LEU A 116 -3.23 13.80 3.25
C LEU A 116 -3.17 12.68 4.29
N PRO A 117 -4.30 12.28 4.88
CA PRO A 117 -4.40 11.02 5.61
C PRO A 117 -4.40 9.85 4.63
N LEU A 118 -3.96 8.70 5.12
CA LEU A 118 -4.09 7.44 4.41
C LEU A 118 -5.33 6.71 4.88
N SER A 119 -6.02 6.09 3.93
CA SER A 119 -7.30 5.43 4.17
C SER A 119 -7.31 4.02 3.60
N THR A 120 -8.02 3.12 4.27
CA THR A 120 -8.30 1.80 3.69
C THR A 120 -9.25 2.01 2.51
N VAL A 121 -8.96 1.45 1.34
CA VAL A 121 -9.88 1.62 0.22
C VAL A 121 -11.09 0.73 0.43
N LEU A 122 -12.27 1.35 0.47
CA LEU A 122 -13.54 0.64 0.56
C LEU A 122 -14.25 0.88 -0.75
N ASN A 123 -14.05 -0.03 -1.71
CA ASN A 123 -14.89 -0.06 -2.89
C ASN A 123 -16.23 -0.69 -2.48
N THR A 124 -17.22 0.15 -2.21
CA THR A 124 -18.57 -0.28 -1.84
C THR A 124 -19.45 -0.53 -3.06
N GLY A 125 -18.94 -0.35 -4.29
CA GLY A 125 -19.73 -0.37 -5.53
C GLY A 125 -20.74 0.79 -5.65
N ILE A 126 -20.79 1.66 -4.63
CA ILE A 126 -21.65 2.84 -4.58
C ILE A 126 -20.82 4.04 -5.07
N PRO A 127 -21.35 4.88 -5.98
CA PRO A 127 -20.67 6.11 -6.39
C PRO A 127 -20.39 7.02 -5.20
N SER A 128 -19.27 7.73 -5.21
CA SER A 128 -18.90 8.64 -4.12
C SER A 128 -19.95 9.72 -3.84
N ALA A 129 -20.67 10.17 -4.88
CA ALA A 129 -21.77 11.12 -4.76
C ALA A 129 -22.98 10.59 -3.97
N ALA A 130 -23.15 9.26 -3.89
CA ALA A 130 -24.21 8.59 -3.12
C ALA A 130 -23.72 8.10 -1.75
N GLY A 131 -22.60 8.64 -1.24
CA GLY A 131 -22.00 8.25 0.04
C GLY A 131 -21.09 7.02 -0.04
N GLY A 132 -20.78 6.54 -1.26
CA GLY A 132 -19.79 5.50 -1.48
C GLY A 132 -18.35 5.96 -1.23
N GLY A 133 -17.46 5.03 -0.90
CA GLY A 133 -16.04 5.35 -0.70
C GLY A 133 -15.77 6.22 0.54
N ARG A 134 -16.42 5.91 1.68
CA ARG A 134 -16.11 6.57 2.96
C ARG A 134 -14.61 6.50 3.26
N HIS A 135 -14.05 7.60 3.72
CA HIS A 135 -12.71 7.63 4.30
C HIS A 135 -12.75 6.87 5.64
N LEU A 136 -12.06 5.75 5.71
CA LEU A 136 -11.79 5.06 6.97
C LEU A 136 -10.29 5.17 7.24
N SER A 137 -9.95 5.72 8.40
CA SER A 137 -8.57 5.84 8.85
C SER A 137 -7.94 4.45 8.93
N VAL A 138 -6.66 4.35 8.56
CA VAL A 138 -5.93 3.09 8.72
C VAL A 138 -5.72 2.78 10.21
N PHE A 139 -5.58 3.79 11.06
CA PHE A 139 -5.27 3.66 12.48
C PHE A 139 -6.50 3.45 13.37
N GLU A 140 -7.53 2.79 12.84
CA GLU A 140 -8.74 2.42 13.59
C GLU A 140 -8.53 1.11 14.32
N LYS A 141 -9.07 0.98 15.55
CA LYS A 141 -8.99 -0.26 16.33
C LYS A 141 -9.59 -1.47 15.60
N SER A 142 -10.52 -1.23 14.69
CA SER A 142 -11.17 -2.28 13.90
C SER A 142 -10.37 -2.69 12.66
N ALA A 143 -9.37 -1.94 12.22
CA ALA A 143 -8.63 -2.21 10.96
C ALA A 143 -7.12 -2.37 11.15
N ASP A 144 -6.54 -1.67 12.14
CA ASP A 144 -5.11 -1.73 12.50
C ASP A 144 -4.82 -2.94 13.41
N ASN A 145 -5.10 -4.13 12.90
CA ASN A 145 -4.84 -5.37 13.61
C ASN A 145 -3.88 -6.28 12.82
N THR A 146 -3.13 -7.07 13.55
CA THR A 146 -2.21 -8.09 13.03
C THR A 146 -2.53 -9.44 13.64
N HIS A 147 -1.95 -10.51 13.12
CA HIS A 147 -2.11 -11.86 13.68
C HIS A 147 -1.71 -12.00 15.17
N GLU A 148 -0.91 -11.09 15.73
CA GLU A 148 -0.50 -11.09 17.15
C GLU A 148 -1.39 -10.21 18.05
N SER A 149 -2.34 -9.47 17.46
CA SER A 149 -3.16 -8.55 18.23
C SER A 149 -4.19 -9.30 19.09
N LYS A 150 -4.50 -8.75 20.27
CA LYS A 150 -5.44 -9.38 21.22
C LYS A 150 -6.90 -9.32 20.77
N ASN A 151 -7.23 -8.40 19.87
CA ASN A 151 -8.60 -8.14 19.43
C ASN A 151 -9.01 -8.97 18.20
N VAL A 152 -8.21 -9.96 17.77
CA VAL A 152 -8.46 -10.72 16.54
C VAL A 152 -9.74 -11.56 16.61
N ASP A 153 -10.18 -11.94 17.81
CA ASP A 153 -11.40 -12.74 18.01
C ASP A 153 -12.68 -11.90 18.02
N ASP A 154 -12.59 -10.56 17.97
CA ASP A 154 -13.77 -9.70 17.87
C ASP A 154 -14.41 -9.85 16.48
N LEU A 155 -15.74 -9.98 16.43
CA LEU A 155 -16.51 -10.18 15.18
C LEU A 155 -16.27 -9.09 14.12
N ASN A 156 -15.91 -7.87 14.55
CA ASN A 156 -15.69 -6.73 13.68
C ASN A 156 -14.20 -6.39 13.47
N ALA A 157 -13.28 -7.16 14.08
CA ALA A 157 -11.85 -6.89 13.93
C ALA A 157 -11.37 -7.39 12.59
N LYS A 158 -10.88 -6.45 11.80
CA LYS A 158 -10.17 -6.69 10.55
C LYS A 158 -8.69 -6.49 10.77
N ARG A 159 -7.90 -7.25 10.02
CA ARG A 159 -6.44 -7.26 10.06
C ARG A 159 -5.86 -7.01 8.68
N PHE A 160 -4.66 -6.42 8.66
CA PHE A 160 -3.90 -6.23 7.42
C PHE A 160 -2.76 -7.25 7.29
N ARG A 161 -2.24 -7.79 8.40
CA ARG A 161 -1.11 -8.74 8.42
C ARG A 161 -1.53 -10.12 8.88
N PHE A 162 -1.17 -11.12 8.08
CA PHE A 162 -1.46 -12.54 8.24
C PHE A 162 -0.15 -13.31 8.36
N LYS A 163 -0.15 -14.45 9.07
CA LYS A 163 1.00 -15.36 9.15
C LYS A 163 1.10 -16.24 7.90
N GLY A 164 -0.03 -16.66 7.36
CA GLY A 164 -0.10 -17.44 6.13
C GLY A 164 0.12 -16.58 4.88
N PRO A 165 0.61 -17.17 3.78
CA PRO A 165 0.73 -16.47 2.51
C PRO A 165 -0.63 -16.22 1.87
N TRP A 166 -0.67 -15.29 0.91
CA TRP A 166 -1.83 -15.13 0.04
C TRP A 166 -1.72 -16.05 -1.16
N LEU A 167 -2.52 -17.12 -1.15
CA LEU A 167 -2.42 -18.21 -2.13
C LEU A 167 -2.63 -17.77 -3.58
N ALA A 168 -3.54 -16.82 -3.82
CA ALA A 168 -3.86 -16.35 -5.17
C ALA A 168 -2.73 -15.55 -5.83
N GLY A 169 -1.77 -15.04 -5.05
CA GLY A 169 -0.61 -14.29 -5.56
C GLY A 169 0.66 -15.12 -5.70
N GLN A 170 0.66 -16.39 -5.28
CA GLN A 170 1.84 -17.24 -5.35
C GLN A 170 2.04 -17.81 -6.75
N THR A 171 3.30 -17.98 -7.13
CA THR A 171 3.66 -18.82 -8.28
C THR A 171 3.44 -20.31 -7.96
N GLU A 172 3.28 -21.14 -9.00
CA GLU A 172 3.08 -22.59 -8.82
C GLU A 172 4.22 -23.22 -8.00
N THR A 173 5.47 -22.80 -8.25
CA THR A 173 6.64 -23.30 -7.52
C THR A 173 6.61 -22.91 -6.04
N GLU A 174 6.22 -21.67 -5.72
CA GLU A 174 6.09 -21.21 -4.34
C GLU A 174 4.96 -21.94 -3.63
N PHE A 175 3.84 -22.14 -4.32
CA PHE A 175 2.69 -22.87 -3.78
C PHE A 175 3.04 -24.33 -3.47
N GLN A 176 3.74 -25.03 -4.37
CA GLN A 176 4.19 -26.41 -4.12
C GLN A 176 5.16 -26.50 -2.94
N ASN A 177 6.07 -25.53 -2.80
CA ASN A 177 6.98 -25.46 -1.65
C ASN A 177 6.22 -25.18 -0.35
N TYR A 178 5.22 -24.31 -0.39
CA TYR A 178 4.33 -24.06 0.74
C TYR A 178 3.52 -25.31 1.11
N LEU A 179 2.98 -26.06 0.14
CA LEU A 179 2.27 -27.32 0.42
C LEU A 179 3.16 -28.35 1.13
N LYS A 180 4.45 -28.43 0.80
CA LYS A 180 5.40 -29.30 1.51
C LYS A 180 5.54 -28.91 2.98
N SER A 181 5.50 -27.61 3.31
CA SER A 181 5.56 -27.15 4.71
C SER A 181 4.24 -27.39 5.44
N VAL A 182 3.10 -27.15 4.79
CA VAL A 182 1.76 -27.43 5.34
C VAL A 182 1.56 -28.91 5.66
N ARG A 183 2.04 -29.82 4.80
CA ARG A 183 1.97 -31.27 5.06
C ARG A 183 2.64 -31.68 6.37
N LYS A 184 3.71 -30.99 6.79
CA LYS A 184 4.39 -31.25 8.07
C LYS A 184 3.55 -30.83 9.29
N GLN A 185 2.61 -29.90 9.12
CA GLN A 185 1.74 -29.39 10.19
C GLN A 185 0.45 -30.20 10.39
N ARG A 186 0.22 -31.24 9.58
CA ARG A 186 -0.94 -32.14 9.68
C ARG A 186 -1.21 -32.67 11.11
N PRO A 187 -0.23 -33.17 11.90
CA PRO A 187 -0.53 -33.69 13.24
C PRO A 187 -1.07 -32.61 14.18
N GLN A 188 -0.52 -31.39 14.13
CA GLN A 188 -1.00 -30.25 14.93
C GLN A 188 -2.42 -29.85 14.53
N PHE A 189 -2.72 -29.89 13.23
CA PHE A 189 -4.07 -29.60 12.74
C PHE A 189 -5.10 -30.62 13.25
N LEU A 190 -4.78 -31.91 13.23
CA LEU A 190 -5.67 -32.96 13.73
C LEU A 190 -5.94 -32.81 15.23
N GLN A 191 -4.95 -32.43 16.03
CA GLN A 191 -5.12 -32.14 17.46
C GLN A 191 -6.08 -30.97 17.69
N ARG A 192 -5.92 -29.88 16.92
CA ARG A 192 -6.84 -28.74 16.99
C ARG A 192 -8.26 -29.12 16.57
N LEU A 193 -8.43 -29.91 15.51
CA LEU A 193 -9.76 -30.37 15.09
C LEU A 193 -10.43 -31.22 16.18
N ARG A 194 -9.69 -32.05 16.91
CA ARG A 194 -10.24 -32.79 18.07
C ARG A 194 -10.77 -31.82 19.12
N GLN A 195 -10.02 -30.78 19.46
CA GLN A 195 -10.45 -29.75 20.42
C GLN A 195 -11.71 -29.01 19.95
N VAL A 196 -11.74 -28.55 18.69
CA VAL A 196 -12.90 -27.83 18.13
C VAL A 196 -14.15 -28.72 18.10
N LEU A 197 -14.01 -29.99 17.72
CA LEU A 197 -15.14 -30.93 17.72
C LEU A 197 -15.62 -31.24 19.13
N ALA A 198 -14.71 -31.33 20.10
CA ALA A 198 -15.05 -31.53 21.52
C ALA A 198 -15.83 -30.32 22.07
N GLU A 199 -15.36 -29.10 21.82
CA GLU A 199 -16.04 -27.86 22.16
C GLU A 199 -17.42 -27.77 21.50
N ARG A 200 -17.52 -28.17 20.23
CA ARG A 200 -18.79 -28.20 19.52
C ARG A 200 -19.77 -29.19 20.14
N LYS A 201 -19.35 -30.42 20.41
CA LYS A 201 -20.16 -31.45 21.09
C LYS A 201 -20.63 -30.96 22.45
N ALA A 202 -19.73 -30.33 23.21
CA ALA A 202 -20.03 -29.70 24.50
C ALA A 202 -21.06 -28.55 24.39
N SER A 203 -20.97 -27.75 23.32
CA SER A 203 -21.92 -26.66 23.07
C SER A 203 -23.30 -27.17 22.66
N GLU A 204 -23.36 -28.23 21.85
CA GLU A 204 -24.60 -28.87 21.41
C GLU A 204 -25.29 -29.58 22.58
N SER A 205 -24.54 -30.30 23.42
CA SER A 205 -25.09 -30.91 24.64
C SER A 205 -25.63 -29.86 25.61
N ARG A 206 -24.92 -28.74 25.78
CA ARG A 206 -25.39 -27.63 26.62
C ARG A 206 -26.68 -27.01 26.10
N LYS A 207 -26.79 -26.81 24.78
CA LYS A 207 -28.03 -26.31 24.14
C LYS A 207 -29.19 -27.29 24.33
N ALA A 208 -28.97 -28.59 24.11
CA ALA A 208 -30.01 -29.60 24.28
C ALA A 208 -30.52 -29.71 25.73
N LEU A 209 -29.65 -29.51 26.73
CA LEU A 209 -30.06 -29.46 28.14
C LEU A 209 -30.89 -28.22 28.47
N LEU A 210 -30.49 -27.05 27.93
CA LEU A 210 -31.26 -25.82 28.06
C LEU A 210 -32.65 -25.94 27.44
N ASP A 211 -32.75 -26.55 26.25
CA ASP A 211 -34.03 -26.77 25.55
C ASP A 211 -34.94 -27.76 26.32
N ARG A 212 -34.35 -28.67 27.10
CA ARG A 212 -35.07 -29.61 27.97
C ARG A 212 -35.37 -29.04 29.37
N GLY A 213 -34.84 -27.87 29.71
CA GLY A 213 -35.05 -27.22 31.01
C GLY A 213 -34.30 -27.87 32.18
N GLU A 214 -33.28 -28.71 31.91
CA GLU A 214 -32.48 -29.37 32.95
C GLU A 214 -31.30 -28.47 33.41
N PRO A 215 -30.93 -28.48 34.69
CA PRO A 215 -29.82 -27.67 35.20
C PRO A 215 -28.48 -28.13 34.61
N ILE A 216 -27.67 -27.18 34.15
CA ILE A 216 -26.34 -27.46 33.56
C ILE A 216 -25.38 -27.91 34.67
N GLY A 217 -25.16 -29.21 34.80
CA GLY A 217 -24.09 -29.77 35.63
C GLY A 217 -22.77 -29.85 34.85
N GLU A 218 -21.66 -29.34 35.40
CA GLU A 218 -20.33 -29.37 34.78
C GLU A 218 -19.83 -30.79 34.46
N ARG A 219 -20.32 -31.82 35.17
CA ARG A 219 -19.96 -33.23 34.96
C ARG A 219 -20.63 -33.89 33.76
N GLN A 220 -21.72 -33.32 33.22
CA GLN A 220 -22.47 -33.94 32.11
C GLN A 220 -21.95 -33.54 30.72
N VAL A 221 -21.12 -32.50 30.63
CA VAL A 221 -20.55 -32.06 29.37
C VAL A 221 -19.25 -32.82 29.14
N SER A 222 -19.34 -34.01 28.55
CA SER A 222 -18.16 -34.79 28.17
C SER A 222 -17.31 -33.99 27.17
N GLN A 223 -16.11 -33.57 27.61
CA GLN A 223 -15.15 -32.82 26.80
C GLN A 223 -14.27 -33.74 25.94
N GLU A 224 -14.28 -35.04 26.19
CA GLU A 224 -13.41 -36.00 25.51
C GLU A 224 -14.18 -36.71 24.38
N LEU A 225 -13.60 -36.68 23.17
CA LEU A 225 -14.09 -37.39 21.99
C LEU A 225 -13.40 -38.74 21.89
N SER A 226 -14.18 -39.80 21.66
CA SER A 226 -13.63 -41.11 21.29
C SER A 226 -12.95 -41.04 19.92
N ASP A 227 -11.92 -41.87 19.70
CA ASP A 227 -11.21 -41.93 18.43
C ASP A 227 -12.14 -42.33 17.26
N GLU A 228 -13.11 -43.22 17.50
CA GLU A 228 -14.10 -43.65 16.48
C GLU A 228 -15.07 -42.52 16.08
N GLU A 229 -15.54 -41.77 17.07
CA GLU A 229 -16.39 -40.59 16.85
C GLU A 229 -15.61 -39.51 16.09
N PHE A 230 -14.33 -39.36 16.37
CA PHE A 230 -13.47 -38.43 15.66
C PHE A 230 -13.28 -38.82 14.19
N GLU A 231 -13.06 -40.09 13.87
CA GLU A 231 -12.89 -40.54 12.49
C GLU A 231 -14.17 -40.38 11.65
N THR A 232 -15.34 -40.67 12.24
CA THR A 232 -16.63 -40.47 11.58
C THR A 232 -16.91 -38.97 11.34
N ALA A 233 -16.63 -38.13 12.34
CA ALA A 233 -16.72 -36.68 12.20
C ALA A 233 -15.76 -36.13 11.12
N LEU A 234 -14.52 -36.63 11.05
CA LEU A 234 -13.58 -36.28 9.99
C LEU A 234 -14.10 -36.67 8.60
N ARG A 235 -14.72 -37.84 8.46
CA ARG A 235 -15.32 -38.29 7.20
C ARG A 235 -16.46 -37.36 6.78
N ALA A 236 -17.30 -36.95 7.72
CA ALA A 236 -18.36 -35.97 7.48
C ALA A 236 -17.82 -34.58 7.10
N LEU A 237 -16.76 -34.11 7.76
CA LEU A 237 -16.09 -32.83 7.42
C LEU A 237 -15.46 -32.87 6.03
N ARG A 238 -14.88 -34.00 5.61
CA ARG A 238 -14.36 -34.16 4.23
C ARG A 238 -15.46 -34.11 3.17
N ALA A 239 -16.66 -34.57 3.49
CA ALA A 239 -17.82 -34.48 2.60
C ALA A 239 -18.39 -33.05 2.53
N ASN A 240 -18.14 -32.21 3.54
CA ASN A 240 -18.67 -30.85 3.67
C ASN A 240 -17.54 -29.80 3.63
N PRO A 241 -17.09 -29.37 2.44
CA PRO A 241 -15.99 -28.41 2.29
C PRO A 241 -16.29 -27.04 2.91
N GLU A 242 -17.56 -26.66 3.04
CA GLU A 242 -17.98 -25.40 3.66
C GLU A 242 -17.71 -25.34 5.17
N ALA A 243 -17.76 -26.48 5.87
CA ALA A 243 -17.48 -26.54 7.30
C ALA A 243 -15.97 -26.68 7.58
N LEU A 244 -15.25 -27.39 6.70
CA LEU A 244 -13.81 -27.63 6.85
C LEU A 244 -12.96 -26.42 6.43
N GLY A 245 -13.40 -25.67 5.41
CA GLY A 245 -12.67 -24.53 4.84
C GLY A 245 -12.30 -23.45 5.86
N PRO A 246 -13.25 -22.95 6.68
CA PRO A 246 -12.98 -21.95 7.70
C PRO A 246 -11.98 -22.42 8.76
N GLU A 247 -12.02 -23.69 9.16
CA GLU A 247 -11.08 -24.25 10.15
C GLU A 247 -9.66 -24.35 9.59
N ILE A 248 -9.50 -24.76 8.32
CA ILE A 248 -8.20 -24.74 7.64
C ILE A 248 -7.69 -23.30 7.52
N HIS A 249 -8.57 -22.37 7.14
CA HIS A 249 -8.25 -20.96 6.96
C HIS A 249 -7.76 -20.32 8.27
N LYS A 250 -8.47 -20.59 9.39
CA LYS A 250 -8.11 -20.13 10.74
C LYS A 250 -6.86 -20.83 11.28
N PHE A 251 -6.58 -22.08 10.90
CA PHE A 251 -5.36 -22.79 11.34
C PHE A 251 -4.11 -22.30 10.62
N LEU A 252 -4.17 -22.19 9.30
CA LEU A 252 -3.07 -21.73 8.46
C LEU A 252 -2.91 -20.19 8.47
N ASP A 253 -3.86 -19.51 9.10
CA ASP A 253 -3.92 -18.05 9.21
C ASP A 253 -3.82 -17.35 7.85
N LEU A 254 -4.63 -17.82 6.90
CA LEU A 254 -4.60 -17.33 5.52
C LEU A 254 -5.38 -16.02 5.38
N ALA A 255 -5.08 -15.25 4.34
CA ALA A 255 -5.92 -14.14 3.91
C ALA A 255 -7.16 -14.66 3.16
N THR A 256 -8.26 -13.93 3.23
CA THR A 256 -9.50 -14.30 2.50
C THR A 256 -9.23 -14.27 1.00
N PRO A 257 -9.54 -15.35 0.25
CA PRO A 257 -9.35 -15.38 -1.19
C PRO A 257 -10.34 -14.45 -1.90
N PRO A 258 -10.05 -14.04 -3.16
CA PRO A 258 -11.00 -13.28 -3.97
C PRO A 258 -12.28 -14.08 -4.25
N ASN A 259 -13.40 -13.36 -4.38
CA ASN A 259 -14.67 -13.98 -4.75
C ASN A 259 -14.60 -14.51 -6.19
N VAL A 260 -14.86 -15.81 -6.36
CA VAL A 260 -14.94 -16.45 -7.68
C VAL A 260 -16.39 -16.40 -8.16
N PRO A 261 -16.70 -15.84 -9.35
CA PRO A 261 -18.08 -15.70 -9.82
C PRO A 261 -18.81 -17.06 -9.90
N ASP A 262 -20.05 -17.08 -9.42
CA ASP A 262 -20.81 -18.32 -9.16
C ASP A 262 -21.49 -18.96 -10.37
N GLN A 263 -21.35 -18.37 -11.55
CA GLN A 263 -22.31 -18.56 -12.64
C GLN A 263 -22.38 -19.96 -13.27
N TYR A 264 -21.49 -20.91 -12.95
CA TYR A 264 -21.42 -22.20 -13.67
C TYR A 264 -21.11 -23.47 -12.86
N LEU A 265 -21.15 -23.49 -11.51
CA LEU A 265 -20.79 -24.71 -10.75
C LEU A 265 -21.87 -25.14 -9.75
N THR A 266 -22.47 -26.31 -10.00
CA THR A 266 -23.48 -27.00 -9.16
C THR A 266 -22.90 -27.76 -7.95
N ARG A 267 -21.62 -27.57 -7.61
CA ARG A 267 -20.94 -28.31 -6.54
C ARG A 267 -20.80 -27.47 -5.26
N ARG A 268 -21.01 -28.10 -4.10
CA ARG A 268 -20.63 -27.55 -2.78
C ARG A 268 -19.17 -27.10 -2.83
N ARG A 269 -18.93 -25.80 -2.64
CA ARG A 269 -17.60 -25.21 -2.79
C ARG A 269 -16.89 -25.11 -1.44
N TRP A 270 -15.57 -25.03 -1.52
CA TRP A 270 -14.76 -24.58 -0.41
C TRP A 270 -15.11 -23.11 -0.08
N THR A 271 -15.26 -22.77 1.20
CA THR A 271 -15.49 -21.39 1.67
C THR A 271 -14.50 -20.99 2.76
N ALA A 272 -14.08 -19.72 2.78
CA ALA A 272 -13.05 -19.24 3.72
C ALA A 272 -13.58 -18.88 5.09
N GLY A 273 -14.91 -18.75 5.20
CA GLY A 273 -15.55 -18.05 6.28
C GLY A 273 -15.55 -16.53 6.05
N PRO A 274 -15.87 -15.74 7.09
CA PRO A 274 -16.00 -14.29 6.99
C PRO A 274 -14.66 -13.63 6.66
N SER A 275 -14.73 -12.53 5.91
CA SER A 275 -13.53 -11.77 5.53
C SER A 275 -13.03 -10.92 6.70
N ASN A 276 -11.89 -11.28 7.27
CA ASN A 276 -11.24 -10.52 8.34
C ASN A 276 -10.19 -9.54 7.81
N ILE A 277 -10.23 -9.17 6.52
CA ILE A 277 -9.23 -8.30 5.91
C ILE A 277 -9.63 -6.83 6.01
N SER A 278 -8.66 -5.94 6.21
CA SER A 278 -8.89 -4.52 6.50
C SER A 278 -9.58 -3.73 5.38
N SER A 279 -9.44 -4.16 4.12
CA SER A 279 -10.00 -3.50 2.93
C SER A 279 -10.50 -4.52 1.91
N THR A 280 -11.54 -4.13 1.15
CA THR A 280 -12.07 -4.93 0.05
C THR A 280 -11.09 -5.04 -1.13
N GLU A 281 -10.20 -4.07 -1.34
CA GLU A 281 -9.17 -4.15 -2.39
C GLU A 281 -8.06 -5.13 -2.05
N TYR A 282 -7.79 -5.32 -0.77
CA TYR A 282 -6.86 -6.34 -0.33
C TYR A 282 -7.43 -7.75 -0.47
N VAL A 283 -8.75 -7.91 -0.62
CA VAL A 283 -9.34 -9.20 -1.01
C VAL A 283 -8.94 -9.56 -2.45
N THR A 284 -8.96 -8.57 -3.36
CA THR A 284 -8.70 -8.79 -4.78
C THR A 284 -7.22 -8.87 -5.11
N HIS A 285 -6.40 -8.02 -4.48
CA HIS A 285 -4.96 -7.91 -4.75
C HIS A 285 -4.07 -8.53 -3.68
N GLY A 286 -4.66 -9.10 -2.64
CA GLY A 286 -3.96 -9.65 -1.48
C GLY A 286 -3.75 -8.65 -0.35
N PRO A 287 -3.46 -9.14 0.86
CA PRO A 287 -3.10 -8.30 2.00
C PRO A 287 -1.86 -7.45 1.66
N PRO A 288 -1.75 -6.23 2.20
CA PRO A 288 -0.61 -5.37 1.94
C PRO A 288 0.65 -5.94 2.57
N THR A 289 1.77 -5.81 1.85
CA THR A 289 3.09 -6.26 2.32
C THR A 289 3.58 -5.47 3.55
N THR A 290 3.12 -4.22 3.68
CA THR A 290 3.42 -3.32 4.79
C THR A 290 2.13 -2.83 5.45
N HIS A 291 2.26 -2.07 6.54
CA HIS A 291 1.13 -1.41 7.17
C HIS A 291 0.39 -0.52 6.15
N PRO A 292 -0.96 -0.40 6.16
CA PRO A 292 -1.68 0.36 5.13
C PRO A 292 -1.40 1.87 5.12
N SER A 293 -0.62 2.39 6.08
CA SER A 293 -0.06 3.75 6.04
C SER A 293 1.34 3.84 5.41
N ALA A 294 2.03 2.71 5.26
CA ALA A 294 3.43 2.59 4.83
C ALA A 294 4.43 3.52 5.58
N GLY A 295 4.05 4.11 6.72
CA GLY A 295 4.84 5.14 7.41
C GLY A 295 4.91 6.49 6.67
N LEU A 296 4.11 6.72 5.62
CA LEU A 296 4.13 7.96 4.84
C LEU A 296 3.37 9.11 5.52
N SER A 297 2.25 8.80 6.17
CA SER A 297 1.42 9.76 6.90
C SER A 297 0.80 9.10 8.13
N TYR A 298 0.74 9.85 9.22
CA TYR A 298 0.13 9.46 10.49
C TYR A 298 -1.15 10.24 10.80
N LEU A 299 -1.62 11.05 9.84
CA LEU A 299 -2.90 11.74 9.98
C LEU A 299 -4.04 10.73 9.88
N ARG A 300 -4.99 10.81 10.83
CA ARG A 300 -6.20 9.97 10.82
C ARG A 300 -7.29 10.51 9.92
N THR A 301 -7.35 11.82 9.71
CA THR A 301 -8.43 12.46 8.95
C THR A 301 -7.98 13.79 8.36
N LYS A 302 -8.65 14.21 7.29
CA LYS A 302 -8.53 15.53 6.67
C LYS A 302 -9.77 16.39 6.95
N ALA A 303 -10.51 16.10 8.01
CA ALA A 303 -11.67 16.87 8.45
C ALA A 303 -11.26 18.16 9.17
N HIS A 304 -10.42 18.97 8.51
CA HIS A 304 -10.05 20.32 8.92
C HIS A 304 -10.19 21.25 7.71
N MET A 305 -10.34 22.54 7.99
CA MET A 305 -10.44 23.57 6.95
C MET A 305 -9.27 24.54 7.10
N ASP A 306 -8.62 24.83 5.98
CA ASP A 306 -7.55 25.83 5.96
C ASP A 306 -8.17 27.21 6.11
N ASN A 307 -7.73 27.97 7.12
CA ASN A 307 -8.19 29.33 7.33
C ASN A 307 -7.24 30.31 6.59
N HIS A 308 -7.72 30.89 5.49
CA HIS A 308 -6.96 31.90 4.77
C HIS A 308 -6.94 33.21 5.56
N PRO A 309 -5.79 33.88 5.72
CA PRO A 309 -5.67 35.06 6.59
C PRO A 309 -6.62 36.22 6.22
N VAL A 310 -6.98 36.35 4.94
CA VAL A 310 -7.85 37.45 4.45
C VAL A 310 -9.27 36.99 4.15
N VAL A 311 -9.45 35.80 3.55
CA VAL A 311 -10.73 35.34 2.99
C VAL A 311 -11.46 34.40 3.96
N GLY A 312 -10.78 34.00 5.05
CA GLY A 312 -11.35 33.12 6.05
C GLY A 312 -11.31 31.63 5.64
N PRO A 313 -12.20 30.81 6.21
CA PRO A 313 -12.16 29.35 6.06
C PRO A 313 -12.45 28.91 4.62
N GLN A 314 -11.58 28.06 4.09
CA GLN A 314 -11.66 27.58 2.72
C GLN A 314 -12.43 26.27 2.61
N GLN A 315 -13.29 26.18 1.60
CA GLN A 315 -14.07 24.97 1.32
C GLN A 315 -13.19 23.83 0.77
N GLN A 316 -12.19 24.17 -0.05
CA GLN A 316 -11.28 23.20 -0.66
C GLN A 316 -9.86 23.40 -0.11
N PRO A 317 -9.08 22.31 0.03
CA PRO A 317 -7.68 22.43 0.40
C PRO A 317 -6.90 23.15 -0.71
N LYS A 318 -5.76 23.74 -0.34
CA LYS A 318 -4.86 24.41 -1.27
C LYS A 318 -4.55 23.53 -2.50
N PRO A 319 -4.85 23.99 -3.73
CA PRO A 319 -4.44 23.31 -4.95
C PRO A 319 -2.92 23.15 -5.08
N VAL A 320 -2.49 22.11 -5.80
CA VAL A 320 -1.08 21.78 -6.03
C VAL A 320 -0.83 21.65 -7.53
N GLU A 321 0.31 22.15 -7.99
CA GLU A 321 0.72 22.02 -9.38
C GLU A 321 1.19 20.59 -9.68
N ALA A 322 0.67 20.00 -10.74
CA ALA A 322 1.02 18.69 -11.25
C ALA A 322 1.66 18.80 -12.64
N ARG A 323 2.63 17.94 -12.93
CA ARG A 323 3.28 17.87 -14.25
C ARG A 323 2.67 16.73 -15.08
N VAL A 324 2.40 16.98 -16.35
CA VAL A 324 1.93 15.94 -17.28
C VAL A 324 3.12 15.09 -17.72
N LEU A 325 3.05 13.79 -17.46
CA LEU A 325 4.09 12.83 -17.87
C LEU A 325 3.71 12.09 -19.14
N SER A 326 2.43 11.74 -19.28
CA SER A 326 1.91 11.07 -20.47
C SER A 326 0.50 11.56 -20.72
N ALA A 327 0.26 12.11 -21.91
CA ALA A 327 -1.08 12.48 -22.34
C ALA A 327 -1.84 11.30 -22.92
N LYS A 328 -3.17 11.45 -22.96
CA LYS A 328 -4.06 10.51 -23.64
C LYS A 328 -3.70 10.42 -25.13
N ARG A 329 -3.50 9.20 -25.62
CA ARG A 329 -3.36 8.87 -27.06
C ARG A 329 -4.39 7.81 -27.42
N ALA A 330 -4.63 7.55 -28.71
CA ALA A 330 -5.64 6.59 -29.16
C ALA A 330 -5.53 5.21 -28.46
N GLN A 331 -4.31 4.76 -28.15
CA GLN A 331 -4.06 3.49 -27.45
C GLN A 331 -3.97 3.60 -25.92
N LYS A 332 -3.75 4.79 -25.36
CA LYS A 332 -3.60 5.02 -23.91
C LYS A 332 -4.71 5.94 -23.42
N LEU A 333 -5.71 5.35 -22.78
CA LEU A 333 -6.95 6.03 -22.38
C LEU A 333 -6.80 6.95 -21.15
N ARG A 334 -5.65 6.93 -20.46
CA ARG A 334 -5.42 7.64 -19.19
C ARG A 334 -4.27 8.61 -19.32
N THR A 335 -4.44 9.79 -18.74
CA THR A 335 -3.37 10.78 -18.56
C THR A 335 -2.60 10.43 -17.29
N VAL A 336 -1.27 10.42 -17.37
CA VAL A 336 -0.39 10.17 -16.24
C VAL A 336 0.24 11.49 -15.82
N ILE A 337 0.16 11.79 -14.53
CA ILE A 337 0.69 13.03 -13.94
C ILE A 337 1.61 12.75 -12.75
N GLY A 338 2.52 13.69 -12.50
CA GLY A 338 3.35 13.71 -11.29
C GLY A 338 2.81 14.73 -10.29
N VAL A 339 2.45 14.28 -9.09
CA VAL A 339 1.97 15.12 -7.98
C VAL A 339 2.86 14.89 -6.77
N GLY A 340 3.56 15.91 -6.30
CA GLY A 340 4.38 15.81 -5.07
C GLY A 340 5.51 14.75 -5.13
N GLY A 341 5.96 14.35 -6.33
CA GLY A 341 6.94 13.28 -6.53
C GLY A 341 6.34 11.88 -6.76
N ILE A 342 5.01 11.75 -6.73
CA ILE A 342 4.30 10.49 -6.96
C ILE A 342 3.63 10.51 -8.32
N VAL A 343 3.70 9.39 -9.04
CA VAL A 343 3.08 9.21 -10.36
C VAL A 343 1.67 8.65 -10.20
N VAL A 344 0.70 9.29 -10.87
CA VAL A 344 -0.73 9.01 -10.70
C VAL A 344 -1.45 8.98 -12.04
N ASP A 345 -2.39 8.05 -12.20
CA ASP A 345 -3.36 8.02 -13.29
C ASP A 345 -4.52 8.99 -13.00
N ASP A 346 -4.70 9.99 -13.85
CA ASP A 346 -5.87 10.89 -13.77
C ASP A 346 -7.08 10.25 -14.46
N LEU A 347 -7.86 9.48 -13.70
CA LEU A 347 -9.07 8.78 -14.16
C LEU A 347 -10.20 9.74 -14.55
N LYS A 348 -10.28 10.90 -13.90
CA LYS A 348 -11.37 11.87 -14.11
C LYS A 348 -11.13 12.76 -15.35
N SER A 349 -9.96 12.63 -15.99
CA SER A 349 -9.61 13.28 -17.26
C SER A 349 -10.59 13.05 -18.42
N GLN A 350 -11.38 11.97 -18.38
CA GLN A 350 -12.33 11.57 -19.43
C GLN A 350 -13.53 12.53 -19.60
N GLY A 351 -14.05 13.11 -18.51
CA GLY A 351 -15.28 13.91 -18.53
C GLY A 351 -15.11 15.39 -18.91
N TRP A 352 -13.88 15.82 -19.20
CA TRP A 352 -13.52 17.23 -19.15
C TRP A 352 -13.44 17.95 -20.50
N ARG A 353 -14.11 17.44 -21.54
CA ARG A 353 -14.09 17.99 -22.91
C ARG A 353 -15.03 19.16 -23.18
N GLN A 354 -15.87 19.59 -22.22
CA GLN A 354 -16.96 20.52 -22.54
C GLN A 354 -16.60 22.02 -22.59
N ASN A 355 -15.49 22.47 -21.99
CA ASN A 355 -15.07 23.87 -22.11
C ASN A 355 -13.80 24.01 -22.94
N ARG A 356 -13.96 24.34 -24.23
CA ARG A 356 -12.89 24.69 -25.19
C ARG A 356 -12.05 25.92 -24.80
N SER A 357 -12.31 26.55 -23.66
CA SER A 357 -11.56 27.69 -23.12
C SER A 357 -10.60 27.32 -21.98
N LEU A 358 -10.74 26.12 -21.41
CA LEU A 358 -9.97 25.67 -20.25
C LEU A 358 -9.00 24.59 -20.69
N GLY A 359 -7.70 24.89 -20.64
CA GLY A 359 -6.61 23.95 -20.87
C GLY A 359 -6.71 22.72 -19.97
N GLY A 360 -7.53 21.74 -20.37
CA GLY A 360 -7.37 20.35 -19.95
C GLY A 360 -6.04 19.81 -20.47
N PRO A 361 -5.69 18.54 -20.20
CA PRO A 361 -4.45 17.95 -20.68
C PRO A 361 -4.50 17.80 -22.21
N VAL A 362 -4.29 18.92 -22.91
CA VAL A 362 -3.68 18.99 -24.22
C VAL A 362 -2.34 18.29 -24.05
N GLY A 363 -1.92 17.54 -25.07
CA GLY A 363 -0.74 16.68 -24.97
C GLY A 363 0.52 17.40 -24.49
N PRO A 364 1.62 16.66 -24.27
CA PRO A 364 2.90 17.30 -23.98
C PRO A 364 3.17 18.39 -25.03
N ASP A 365 3.27 19.62 -24.57
CA ASP A 365 3.57 20.78 -25.39
C ASP A 365 5.11 20.93 -25.42
N PRO A 366 5.76 20.70 -26.57
CA PRO A 366 7.21 20.78 -26.67
C PRO A 366 7.72 22.22 -26.51
N ASP A 367 6.88 23.22 -26.78
CA ASP A 367 7.28 24.63 -26.74
C ASP A 367 7.15 25.22 -25.32
N ALA A 368 6.42 24.53 -24.43
CA ALA A 368 6.25 24.95 -23.04
C ALA A 368 7.54 24.72 -22.23
N PRO A 369 8.18 25.77 -21.68
CA PRO A 369 9.42 25.62 -20.91
C PRO A 369 9.18 24.77 -19.65
N GLY A 370 9.91 23.66 -19.56
CA GLY A 370 9.75 22.70 -18.46
C GLY A 370 8.48 21.83 -18.56
N GLY A 371 7.84 21.77 -19.73
CA GLY A 371 6.72 20.89 -20.04
C GLY A 371 5.38 21.32 -19.43
N SER A 372 4.31 20.68 -19.88
CA SER A 372 2.94 21.00 -19.49
C SER A 372 2.67 20.72 -18.01
N LYS A 373 2.07 21.70 -17.33
CA LYS A 373 1.68 21.63 -15.91
C LYS A 373 0.26 22.14 -15.73
N TYR A 374 -0.44 21.62 -14.73
CA TYR A 374 -1.76 22.12 -14.35
C TYR A 374 -2.05 21.89 -12.87
N TRP A 375 -2.99 22.66 -12.33
CA TRP A 375 -3.37 22.60 -10.92
C TRP A 375 -4.36 21.47 -10.66
N VAL A 376 -4.07 20.68 -9.63
CA VAL A 376 -4.90 19.58 -9.13
C VAL A 376 -5.21 19.76 -7.65
N LYS A 377 -6.27 19.11 -7.17
CA LYS A 377 -6.50 18.89 -5.74
C LYS A 377 -6.29 17.42 -5.42
N ALA A 378 -5.59 17.15 -4.34
CA ALA A 378 -5.46 15.79 -3.82
C ALA A 378 -6.66 15.46 -2.91
N GLU A 379 -7.40 14.42 -3.26
CA GLU A 379 -8.67 14.07 -2.59
C GLU A 379 -8.46 12.95 -1.56
N ARG A 380 -7.86 11.84 -1.97
CA ARG A 380 -7.71 10.64 -1.12
C ARG A 380 -6.43 9.91 -1.45
N ALA A 381 -5.84 9.27 -0.46
CA ALA A 381 -4.70 8.41 -0.64
C ALA A 381 -4.91 7.05 0.03
N ALA A 382 -4.30 6.02 -0.55
CA ALA A 382 -4.23 4.66 -0.01
C ALA A 382 -2.96 3.95 -0.47
N ILE A 383 -2.65 2.83 0.18
CA ILE A 383 -1.51 1.97 -0.16
C ILE A 383 -2.06 0.69 -0.78
N ARG A 384 -1.59 0.34 -1.97
CA ARG A 384 -1.92 -0.91 -2.65
C ARG A 384 -1.18 -2.09 -2.02
N SER A 385 -1.57 -3.31 -2.37
CA SER A 385 -0.98 -4.51 -1.77
C SER A 385 0.53 -4.65 -2.03
N ASP A 386 0.99 -4.14 -3.18
CA ASP A 386 2.39 -4.08 -3.62
C ASP A 386 3.22 -2.96 -2.94
N GLY A 387 2.60 -2.16 -2.08
CA GLY A 387 3.24 -1.04 -1.38
C GLY A 387 3.30 0.25 -2.19
N ARG A 388 2.70 0.31 -3.39
CA ARG A 388 2.60 1.55 -4.17
C ARG A 388 1.53 2.47 -3.58
N VAL A 389 1.77 3.78 -3.68
CA VAL A 389 0.80 4.80 -3.27
C VAL A 389 -0.22 5.00 -4.39
N GLU A 390 -1.49 4.83 -4.05
CA GLU A 390 -2.61 5.22 -4.89
C GLU A 390 -3.15 6.56 -4.41
N LEU A 391 -2.98 7.59 -5.24
CA LEU A 391 -3.47 8.93 -4.97
C LEU A 391 -4.63 9.25 -5.92
N GLN A 392 -5.77 9.64 -5.36
CA GLN A 392 -6.91 10.14 -6.11
C GLN A 392 -6.84 11.66 -6.19
N VAL A 393 -6.89 12.15 -7.42
CA VAL A 393 -6.80 13.58 -7.75
C VAL A 393 -8.10 14.06 -8.38
N GLY A 394 -8.40 15.35 -8.18
CA GLY A 394 -9.52 16.04 -8.79
C GLY A 394 -9.15 17.43 -9.29
N ARG A 395 -10.12 18.11 -9.90
CA ARG A 395 -9.95 19.51 -10.30
C ARG A 395 -10.20 20.47 -9.12
N PRO A 396 -9.32 21.47 -8.93
CA PRO A 396 -9.59 22.55 -8.00
C PRO A 396 -10.68 23.47 -8.57
N SER A 397 -11.44 24.13 -7.69
CA SER A 397 -12.34 25.20 -8.09
C SER A 397 -11.55 26.43 -8.55
N GLU A 398 -12.13 27.26 -9.42
CA GLU A 398 -11.51 28.52 -9.86
C GLU A 398 -11.25 29.46 -8.67
N ALA A 399 -12.15 29.51 -7.69
CA ALA A 399 -11.96 30.24 -6.44
C ALA A 399 -10.71 29.77 -5.67
N ALA A 400 -10.47 28.45 -5.62
CA ALA A 400 -9.28 27.93 -4.94
C ALA A 400 -7.98 28.26 -5.70
N LYS A 401 -8.03 28.34 -7.03
CA LYS A 401 -6.88 28.78 -7.86
C LYS A 401 -6.62 30.28 -7.70
N SER A 402 -7.66 31.10 -7.74
CA SER A 402 -7.53 32.56 -7.69
C SER A 402 -6.94 33.04 -6.38
N LEU A 403 -7.19 32.32 -5.27
CA LEU A 403 -6.57 32.59 -3.97
C LEU A 403 -5.04 32.40 -3.95
N ILE A 404 -4.50 31.57 -4.84
CA ILE A 404 -3.04 31.40 -5.00
C ILE A 404 -2.48 32.41 -6.03
N GLY A 405 -3.31 33.34 -6.52
CA GLY A 405 -2.94 34.29 -7.57
C GLY A 405 -2.88 33.65 -8.96
N VAL A 406 -3.45 32.45 -9.13
CA VAL A 406 -3.51 31.78 -10.42
C VAL A 406 -4.83 32.12 -11.08
N SER A 407 -4.76 32.96 -12.11
CA SER A 407 -5.89 33.21 -13.00
C SER A 407 -5.71 32.42 -14.30
N ASP A 408 -6.77 31.76 -14.75
CA ASP A 408 -6.75 30.97 -16.00
C ASP A 408 -6.48 31.84 -17.25
N ALA A 409 -6.50 33.18 -17.10
CA ALA A 409 -6.22 34.15 -18.16
C ALA A 409 -4.73 34.38 -18.45
N GLN A 410 -3.80 34.02 -17.55
CA GLN A 410 -2.36 34.24 -17.75
C GLN A 410 -1.63 33.10 -18.46
N GLN A 411 -2.29 31.96 -18.73
CA GLN A 411 -1.69 30.84 -19.47
C GLN A 411 -1.99 30.86 -20.98
N SER A 412 -2.65 31.91 -21.49
CA SER A 412 -3.08 32.01 -22.89
C SER A 412 -2.36 33.10 -23.71
N SER A 413 -1.12 33.45 -23.38
CA SER A 413 -0.34 34.42 -24.17
C SER A 413 0.78 33.78 -25.00
N VAL A 414 0.47 32.77 -25.82
CA VAL A 414 1.09 32.64 -27.16
C VAL A 414 0.07 32.01 -28.10
N SER A 415 -0.79 32.82 -28.72
CA SER A 415 -1.49 32.41 -29.94
C SER A 415 -0.55 32.67 -31.12
N LEU A 416 0.06 31.63 -31.66
CA LEU A 416 0.68 31.72 -33.00
C LEU A 416 -0.44 31.91 -34.04
N PRO A 417 -0.30 32.84 -35.00
CA PRO A 417 -1.27 33.02 -36.05
C PRO A 417 -1.35 31.76 -36.92
N LYS A 418 -2.54 31.15 -36.94
CA LYS A 418 -2.92 30.15 -37.94
C LYS A 418 -2.91 30.83 -39.31
N ASN A 419 -1.79 30.80 -40.03
CA ASN A 419 -1.70 30.95 -41.51
C ASN A 419 -0.24 30.94 -42.00
N LEU A 420 0.56 29.92 -41.69
CA LEU A 420 1.91 29.75 -42.29
C LEU A 420 2.19 28.34 -42.82
N PHE A 421 1.15 27.57 -43.19
CA PHE A 421 1.33 26.49 -44.16
C PHE A 421 1.13 27.05 -45.56
N ARG A 422 2.12 27.80 -46.02
CA ARG A 422 2.29 28.09 -47.45
C ARG A 422 2.60 26.76 -48.14
N SER A 423 1.77 26.42 -49.12
CA SER A 423 1.91 25.27 -49.99
C SER A 423 3.35 25.11 -50.49
N VAL A 424 3.94 23.95 -50.24
CA VAL A 424 5.13 23.53 -50.98
C VAL A 424 4.63 23.02 -52.34
N PRO A 425 5.10 23.57 -53.48
CA PRO A 425 4.70 23.08 -54.78
C PRO A 425 5.25 21.65 -54.97
N ARG A 426 4.39 20.75 -55.44
CA ARG A 426 4.82 19.44 -55.92
C ARG A 426 5.66 19.67 -57.17
N LEU A 427 6.88 19.16 -57.17
CA LEU A 427 7.65 19.00 -58.39
C LEU A 427 7.01 17.86 -59.19
N ASP A 428 6.59 18.17 -60.41
CA ASP A 428 6.18 17.20 -61.41
C ASP A 428 7.38 16.29 -61.79
N THR A 429 7.01 15.12 -62.34
CA THR A 429 7.82 13.99 -62.83
C THR A 429 9.16 14.30 -63.44
#